data_AF-A0A349L5A7-F1
#
_entry.id   AF-A0A349L5A7-F1
#
_cell.length_a   1.000
_cell.length_b   1.000
_cell.length_c   1.000
_cell.angle_alpha   90.00
_cell.angle_beta   90.00
_cell.angle_gamma   90.00
#
_symmetry.space_group_name_H-M   'P 1'
#
loop_
_entity.id
_entity.type
_entity.pdbx_description
1 polymer ?
#
loop_
_entity_poly.entity_id
_entity_poly.type
_entity_poly.pdbx_seq_one_letter_code
_entity_poly.pdbx_strand_id
1 'polypeptide(L)' 'IVADDERFLTLALDGARTKNFRGIVSRRGDSALSLARDYLPSAILLDLDLADIDGFTVLDRLKR' A
#
# COMPACT_ATOMS: atom_id res chain seq x y z
N ILE A 1 0.02 1.02 2.75
CA ILE A 1 -0.82 -0.19 2.57
C ILE A 1 -1.64 0.03 1.32
N VAL A 2 -1.59 -0.90 0.37
CA VAL A 2 -2.24 -0.80 -0.94
C VAL A 2 -3.10 -2.03 -1.14
N ALA A 3 -4.42 -1.86 -1.13
CA ALA A 3 -5.42 -2.92 -1.30
C ALA A 3 -6.78 -2.29 -1.62
N ASP A 4 -7.68 -3.01 -2.27
CA ASP A 4 -9.01 -2.51 -2.64
C ASP A 4 -10.11 -2.78 -1.58
N ASP A 5 -9.94 -3.82 -0.74
CA ASP A 5 -10.83 -4.19 0.38
C ASP A 5 -10.63 -3.26 1.60
N GLU A 6 -11.69 -2.51 1.94
CA GLU A 6 -11.72 -1.55 3.04
C GLU A 6 -11.53 -2.19 4.43
N ARG A 7 -12.04 -3.40 4.65
CA ARG A 7 -11.88 -4.13 5.91
C ARG A 7 -10.42 -4.54 6.09
N PHE A 8 -9.77 -5.01 5.02
CA PHE A 8 -8.35 -5.34 5.05
C PHE A 8 -7.51 -4.10 5.36
N LEU A 9 -7.77 -2.97 4.69
CA LEU A 9 -7.07 -1.71 4.93
C LEU A 9 -7.21 -1.26 6.39
N THR A 10 -8.42 -1.34 6.94
CA THR A 10 -8.70 -0.96 8.33
C THR A 10 -7.94 -1.85 9.31
N LEU A 11 -8.05 -3.18 9.15
CA LEU A 11 -7.36 -4.14 10.01
C LEU A 11 -5.83 -3.99 9.97
N ALA A 12 -5.27 -3.85 8.77
CA ALA A 12 -3.83 -3.68 8.59
C ALA A 12 -3.31 -2.36 9.18
N LEU A 13 -4.06 -1.27 9.00
CA LEU A 13 -3.70 0.04 9.55
C LEU A 13 -3.78 0.05 11.08
N ASP A 14 -4.82 -0.54 11.66
CA ASP A 14 -4.97 -0.65 13.11
C ASP A 14 -3.88 -1.53 13.72
N GLY A 15 -3.56 -2.66 13.08
CA GLY A 15 -2.42 -3.49 13.44
C GLY A 15 -1.10 -2.72 13.43
N ALA A 16 -0.83 -1.94 12.38
CA ALA A 16 0.35 -1.10 12.30
C ALA A 16 0.40 -0.03 13.42
N ARG A 17 -0.73 0.62 13.71
CA ARG A 17 -0.86 1.64 14.76
C ARG A 17 -0.59 1.08 16.15
N THR A 18 -1.02 -0.16 16.46
CA THR A 18 -0.73 -0.81 17.75
C THR A 18 0.77 -1.01 18.00
N LYS A 19 1.58 -0.98 16.94
CA LYS A 19 3.04 -1.07 16.96
C LYS A 19 3.72 0.30 16.80
N ASN A 20 2.98 1.40 16.98
CA ASN A 20 3.45 2.78 16.79
C ASN A 20 3.93 3.13 15.37
N PHE A 21 3.51 2.37 14.35
CA PHE A 21 3.74 2.78 12.97
C PHE A 21 2.73 3.83 12.54
N ARG A 22 3.21 4.82 11.76
CA ARG A 22 2.34 5.68 10.96
C ARG A 22 2.07 4.98 9.63
N GLY A 23 0.79 4.90 9.25
CA GLY A 23 0.37 4.22 8.03
C GLY A 23 -0.37 5.15 7.08
N ILE A 24 -0.11 4.99 5.79
CA ILE A 24 -0.86 5.61 4.69
C ILE A 24 -1.53 4.49 3.92
N VAL A 25 -2.79 4.69 3.55
CA VAL A 25 -3.61 3.72 2.80
C VAL A 25 -3.88 4.24 1.40
N SER A 26 -3.88 3.34 0.42
CA SER A 26 -4.33 3.60 -0.94
C SER A 26 -5.20 2.45 -1.39
N ARG A 27 -6.37 2.76 -1.96
CA ARG A 27 -7.19 1.79 -2.72
C ARG A 27 -6.75 1.65 -4.17
N ARG A 28 -5.87 2.58 -4.57
CA ARG A 28 -5.23 2.83 -5.87
C ARG A 28 -3.91 2.10 -6.04
N GLY A 29 -3.74 1.10 -6.91
CA GLY A 29 -2.41 0.60 -7.24
C GLY A 29 -1.53 1.65 -7.92
N ASP A 30 -2.12 2.44 -8.82
CA ASP A 30 -1.41 3.52 -9.53
C ASP A 30 -0.88 4.64 -8.61
N SER A 31 -1.60 4.91 -7.53
CA SER A 31 -1.29 5.94 -6.56
C SER A 31 -0.16 5.52 -5.62
N ALA A 32 0.12 4.22 -5.51
CA ALA A 32 1.14 3.66 -4.64
C ALA A 32 2.54 4.22 -4.93
N LEU A 33 2.87 4.42 -6.21
CA LEU A 33 4.20 4.91 -6.62
C LEU A 33 4.43 6.35 -6.19
N SER A 34 3.43 7.21 -6.36
CA SER A 34 3.52 8.61 -5.93
C SER A 34 3.63 8.69 -4.41
N LEU A 35 2.77 7.95 -3.69
CA LEU A 35 2.83 7.89 -2.21
C LEU A 35 4.16 7.35 -1.70
N ALA A 36 4.72 6.33 -2.34
CA ALA A 36 6.03 5.78 -1.96
C ALA A 36 7.15 6.82 -2.14
N ARG A 37 7.13 7.61 -3.22
CA ARG A 37 8.11 8.68 -3.44
C ARG A 37 7.95 9.85 -2.49
N ASP A 38 6.71 10.28 -2.25
CA ASP A 38 6.43 11.48 -1.45
C ASP A 38 6.66 11.26 0.05
N TYR A 39 6.39 10.05 0.54
CA TYR A 39 6.43 9.74 1.98
C TYR A 39 7.59 8.83 2.40
N LEU A 40 8.34 8.25 1.44
CA LEU A 40 9.49 7.38 1.69
C LEU A 40 9.24 6.35 2.81
N PRO A 41 8.21 5.50 2.70
CA PRO A 41 7.84 4.58 3.76
C PRO A 41 8.92 3.51 3.97
N SER A 42 9.11 3.09 5.21
CA SER A 42 10.05 2.00 5.54
C SER A 42 9.56 0.61 5.10
N ALA A 43 8.26 0.46 4.83
CA ALA A 43 7.66 -0.78 4.36
C ALA A 43 6.38 -0.50 3.55
N ILE A 44 6.09 -1.35 2.57
CA ILE A 44 4.88 -1.31 1.76
C ILE A 44 4.20 -2.67 1.85
N LEU A 45 2.98 -2.69 2.36
CA LEU A 45 2.06 -3.83 2.23
C LEU A 45 1.26 -3.63 0.94
N LEU A 46 1.40 -4.56 -0.01
CA LEU A 46 0.86 -4.48 -1.36
C LEU A 46 0.04 -5.74 -1.66
N ASP A 47 -1.23 -5.56 -2.01
CA ASP A 47 -2.04 -6.60 -2.62
C ASP A 47 -1.61 -6.82 -4.07
N LEU A 48 -1.61 -8.08 -4.50
CA LEU A 48 -1.28 -8.46 -5.88
C LEU A 48 -2.52 -8.42 -6.78
N ASP A 49 -3.71 -8.61 -6.21
CA ASP A 49 -4.97 -8.60 -6.94
C ASP A 49 -5.69 -7.27 -6.70
N LEU A 50 -5.30 -6.23 -7.44
CA LEU A 50 -5.91 -4.91 -7.35
C LEU A 50 -6.87 -4.67 -8.51
N ALA A 51 -7.96 -3.96 -8.23
CA ALA A 51 -8.99 -3.66 -9.22
C ALA A 51 -8.52 -2.79 -10.41
N ASP A 52 -7.45 -2.00 -10.26
CA ASP A 52 -7.00 -1.03 -11.28
C ASP A 52 -5.74 -1.44 -12.05
N ILE A 53 -4.80 -2.13 -11.42
CA ILE A 53 -3.51 -2.52 -12.03
C ILE A 53 -2.98 -3.80 -11.39
N ASP A 54 -2.33 -4.67 -12.17
CA ASP A 54 -1.62 -5.84 -11.63
C ASP A 54 -0.59 -5.42 -10.56
N GLY A 55 -0.70 -5.96 -9.34
CA GLY A 55 0.20 -5.63 -8.25
C GLY A 55 1.66 -6.03 -8.51
N PHE A 56 1.94 -7.02 -9.37
CA PHE A 56 3.30 -7.31 -9.82
C PHE A 56 3.88 -6.16 -10.66
N THR A 57 3.06 -5.49 -11.45
CA THR A 57 3.47 -4.29 -12.20
C THR A 57 3.81 -3.14 -11.24
N VAL A 58 3.04 -2.97 -10.17
CA VAL A 58 3.33 -1.98 -9.12
C VAL A 58 4.65 -2.31 -8.43
N LEU A 59 4.86 -3.59 -8.07
CA LEU A 59 6.07 -4.06 -7.42
C LEU A 59 7.33 -3.84 -8.28
N ASP A 60 7.27 -4.15 -9.59
CA ASP A 60 8.39 -3.90 -10.50
C ASP A 60 8.76 -2.41 -10.53
N ARG A 61 7.75 -1.53 -10.61
CA ARG A 61 7.95 -0.08 -10.62
C ARG A 61 8.48 0.48 -9.30
N LEU A 62 8.16 -0.13 -8.17
CA LEU A 62 8.67 0.26 -6.84
C LEU A 62 10.14 -0.16 -6.62
N LYS A 63 10.60 -1.19 -7.33
CA LYS A 63 11.98 -1.72 -7.19
C LYS A 63 12.99 -1.06 -8.13
N ARG A 64 12.53 -0.30 -9.12
CA ARG A 64 13.38 0.51 -10.00
C ARG A 64 13.78 1.79 -9.30
#